data_AF-A0A2R6INN4-F1
#
_entry.id   AF-A0A2R6INN4-F1
#
_cell.length_a   1.000
_cell.length_b   1.000
_cell.length_c   1.000
_cell.angle_alpha   90.00
_cell.angle_beta   90.00
_cell.angle_gamma   90.00
#
_symmetry.space_group_name_H-M   'P 1'
#
loop_
_entity.id
_entity.type
_entity.pdbx_description
1 polymer ?
#
loop_
_entity_poly.entity_id
_entity_poly.type
_entity_poly.pdbx_seq_one_letter_code
_entity_poly.pdbx_strand_id
1 'polypeptide(L)'
;MVNRLHTGIDVLDRKLGGGIPEGSLVALCARPASQAELFLYELTATRGTLYLSLDRTAQSVTASIEQTPATTGDPTVRHISGEAPLDNAGKLVSALPENSNLIVDPVDVLESQEPPSRFRSFMNDLQNHLVNTGSLGVMHCLNGRTVPPLRDSTEHFADVIFQLDTTTTNDEVENRLAIPKFRGGH
;
A
#
# COMPACT_ATOMS: atom_id res chain seq x y z
N MET A 1 -11.17 7.24 -21.33
CA MET A 1 -11.08 5.92 -20.65
C MET A 1 -9.99 6.07 -19.61
N VAL A 2 -10.26 5.70 -18.36
CA VAL A 2 -9.21 5.68 -17.32
C VAL A 2 -8.39 4.42 -17.54
N ASN A 3 -7.07 4.53 -17.62
CA ASN A 3 -6.20 3.37 -17.72
C ASN A 3 -6.27 2.56 -16.43
N ARG A 4 -6.12 1.24 -16.52
CA ARG A 4 -6.14 0.35 -15.34
C ARG A 4 -4.81 -0.34 -15.15
N LEU A 5 -4.35 -0.33 -13.91
CA LEU A 5 -3.13 -0.92 -13.43
C LEU A 5 -3.44 -2.28 -12.83
N HIS A 6 -2.91 -3.32 -13.45
CA HIS A 6 -2.96 -4.69 -12.94
C HIS A 6 -2.35 -4.80 -11.54
N THR A 7 -3.00 -5.58 -10.68
CA THR A 7 -2.54 -5.89 -9.32
C THR A 7 -1.54 -7.05 -9.29
N GLY A 8 -1.45 -7.82 -10.38
CA GLY A 8 -0.65 -9.06 -10.43
C GLY A 8 -1.43 -10.28 -9.96
N ILE A 9 -2.60 -10.05 -9.37
CA ILE A 9 -3.50 -11.11 -8.90
C ILE A 9 -4.62 -11.24 -9.93
N ASP A 10 -4.51 -12.22 -10.83
CA ASP A 10 -5.43 -12.44 -11.95
C ASP A 10 -6.91 -12.45 -11.55
N VAL A 11 -7.24 -13.10 -10.43
CA VAL A 11 -8.62 -13.20 -9.94
C VAL A 11 -9.14 -11.82 -9.54
N LEU A 12 -8.29 -11.00 -8.91
CA LEU A 12 -8.64 -9.65 -8.49
C LEU A 12 -8.77 -8.73 -9.70
N ASP A 13 -7.82 -8.78 -10.63
CA ASP A 13 -7.86 -7.95 -11.84
C ASP A 13 -9.12 -8.23 -12.67
N ARG A 14 -9.52 -9.50 -12.81
CA ARG A 14 -10.80 -9.85 -13.45
C ARG A 14 -12.00 -9.27 -12.71
N LYS A 15 -12.03 -9.35 -11.38
CA LYS A 15 -13.10 -8.77 -10.56
C LYS A 15 -13.15 -7.24 -10.63
N LEU A 16 -12.01 -6.60 -10.84
CA LEU A 16 -11.87 -5.15 -10.95
C LEU A 16 -11.99 -4.62 -12.38
N GLY A 17 -12.33 -5.47 -13.35
CA GLY A 17 -12.46 -5.05 -14.76
C GLY A 17 -11.13 -4.60 -15.38
N GLY A 18 -10.03 -5.23 -15.00
CA GLY A 18 -8.67 -4.95 -15.50
C GLY A 18 -7.74 -4.29 -14.49
N GLY A 19 -8.12 -4.20 -13.21
CA GLY A 19 -7.29 -3.67 -12.14
C GLY A 19 -7.74 -2.30 -11.62
N ILE A 20 -6.81 -1.56 -11.03
CA ILE A 20 -7.07 -0.31 -10.30
C ILE A 20 -6.87 0.88 -11.24
N PRO A 21 -7.71 1.93 -11.19
CA PRO A 21 -7.49 3.13 -12.00
C PRO A 21 -6.09 3.74 -11.77
N GLU A 22 -5.40 4.16 -12.83
CA GLU A 22 -4.11 4.85 -12.70
C GLU A 22 -4.23 6.12 -11.85
N GLY A 23 -3.17 6.48 -11.12
CA GLY A 23 -3.18 7.62 -10.21
C GLY A 23 -3.95 7.41 -8.90
N SER A 24 -4.45 6.20 -8.64
CA SER A 24 -5.20 5.90 -7.42
C SER A 24 -4.30 5.74 -6.20
N LEU A 25 -4.85 6.11 -5.04
CA LEU A 25 -4.34 5.71 -3.74
C LEU A 25 -5.15 4.55 -3.17
N VAL A 26 -4.49 3.49 -2.71
CA VAL A 26 -5.10 2.31 -2.09
C VAL A 26 -4.73 2.22 -0.63
N ALA A 27 -5.72 1.98 0.23
CA ALA A 27 -5.48 1.53 1.61
C ALA A 27 -5.71 0.00 1.67
N LEU A 28 -4.66 -0.76 1.98
CA LEU A 28 -4.75 -2.18 2.27
C LEU A 28 -4.86 -2.34 3.79
N CYS A 29 -6.08 -2.51 4.29
CA CYS A 29 -6.39 -2.65 5.70
C CYS A 29 -6.42 -4.12 6.10
N ALA A 30 -5.53 -4.54 7.01
CA ALA A 30 -5.40 -5.95 7.38
C ALA A 30 -4.83 -6.15 8.78
N ARG A 31 -5.15 -7.27 9.45
CA ARG A 31 -4.56 -7.57 10.77
C ARG A 31 -3.06 -7.90 10.61
N PRO A 32 -2.17 -7.57 11.56
CA PRO A 32 -0.75 -7.94 11.46
C PRO A 32 -0.48 -9.44 11.25
N ALA A 33 -1.40 -10.31 11.68
CA ALA A 33 -1.29 -11.76 11.52
C ALA A 33 -1.93 -12.31 10.21
N SER A 34 -2.34 -11.45 9.28
CA SER A 34 -3.08 -11.84 8.07
C SER A 34 -2.21 -12.21 6.86
N GLN A 35 -0.88 -12.00 6.93
CA GLN A 35 0.03 -12.10 5.79
C GLN A 35 -0.38 -11.18 4.61
N ALA A 36 -0.86 -9.97 4.92
CA ALA A 36 -1.23 -8.99 3.89
C ALA A 36 -0.04 -8.59 3.01
N GLU A 37 1.18 -8.76 3.51
CA GLU A 37 2.42 -8.47 2.80
C GLU A 37 2.56 -9.31 1.53
N LEU A 38 1.98 -10.53 1.46
CA LEU A 38 1.95 -11.31 0.21
C LEU A 38 1.28 -10.53 -0.93
N PHE A 39 0.21 -9.79 -0.62
CA PHE A 39 -0.45 -8.92 -1.59
C PHE A 39 0.48 -7.79 -2.06
N LEU A 40 1.21 -7.18 -1.12
CA LEU A 40 2.19 -6.12 -1.43
C LEU A 40 3.32 -6.64 -2.31
N TYR A 41 3.75 -7.88 -2.09
CA TYR A 41 4.82 -8.51 -2.87
C TYR A 41 4.38 -8.84 -4.29
N GLU A 42 3.15 -9.36 -4.49
CA GLU A 42 2.57 -9.60 -5.82
C GLU A 42 2.51 -8.31 -6.66
N LEU A 43 2.17 -7.17 -6.04
CA LEU A 43 2.16 -5.88 -6.74
C LEU A 43 3.51 -5.54 -7.36
N THR A 44 4.62 -5.95 -6.73
CA THR A 44 5.98 -5.66 -7.23
C THR A 44 6.29 -6.32 -8.56
N ALA A 45 5.60 -7.41 -8.91
CA ALA A 45 5.82 -8.12 -10.18
C ALA A 45 5.26 -7.36 -11.39
N THR A 46 4.36 -6.40 -11.18
CA THR A 46 3.60 -5.78 -12.27
C THR A 46 4.29 -4.56 -12.88
N ARG A 47 5.07 -3.82 -12.10
CA ARG A 47 5.79 -2.61 -12.51
C ARG A 47 6.85 -2.21 -11.48
N GLY A 48 7.75 -1.33 -11.90
CA GLY A 48 8.78 -0.77 -11.02
C GLY A 48 8.17 -0.23 -9.74
N THR A 49 8.72 -0.62 -8.59
CA THR A 49 8.12 -0.36 -7.29
C THR A 49 9.14 0.25 -6.33
N LEU A 50 8.78 1.37 -5.70
CA LEU A 50 9.46 1.92 -4.54
C LEU A 50 8.75 1.41 -3.27
N TYR A 51 9.46 0.66 -2.44
CA TYR A 51 8.93 0.11 -1.19
C TYR A 51 9.52 0.87 0.00
N LEU A 52 8.71 1.71 0.64
CA LEU A 52 9.06 2.42 1.86
C LEU A 52 8.69 1.56 3.06
N SER A 53 9.70 0.99 3.72
CA SER A 53 9.53 0.26 4.98
C SER A 53 9.74 1.21 6.15
N LEU A 54 8.77 1.32 7.06
CA LEU A 54 8.85 2.19 8.22
C LEU A 54 9.05 1.45 9.55
N ASP A 55 8.86 0.13 9.56
CA ASP A 55 8.98 -0.70 10.76
C ASP A 55 10.15 -1.69 10.66
N ARG A 56 10.27 -2.34 9.50
CA ARG A 56 11.31 -3.36 9.26
C ARG A 56 12.49 -2.78 8.49
N THR A 57 13.69 -3.30 8.74
CA THR A 57 14.87 -2.91 7.95
C THR A 57 14.70 -3.30 6.48
N ALA A 58 15.37 -2.56 5.58
CA ALA A 58 15.35 -2.87 4.15
C ALA A 58 15.83 -4.31 3.88
N GLN A 59 16.87 -4.76 4.59
CA GLN A 59 17.39 -6.13 4.48
C GLN A 59 16.32 -7.17 4.85
N SER A 60 15.58 -6.96 5.94
CA SER A 60 14.53 -7.89 6.38
C SER A 60 13.37 -7.96 5.37
N VAL A 61 12.98 -6.82 4.81
CA VAL A 61 11.91 -6.78 3.80
C VAL A 61 12.37 -7.43 2.49
N THR A 62 13.57 -7.11 2.00
CA THR A 62 14.14 -7.74 0.80
C THR A 62 14.23 -9.25 0.96
N ALA A 63 14.75 -9.76 2.09
CA ALA A 63 14.80 -11.19 2.34
C ALA A 63 13.40 -11.85 2.37
N SER A 64 12.38 -11.15 2.87
CA SER A 64 11.00 -11.65 2.87
C SER A 64 10.42 -11.72 1.44
N ILE A 65 10.74 -10.73 0.60
CA ILE A 65 10.35 -10.70 -0.81
C ILE A 65 11.06 -11.81 -1.59
N GLU A 66 12.33 -12.10 -1.30
CA GLU A 66 13.09 -13.14 -2.00
C GLU A 66 12.65 -14.57 -1.62
N GLN A 67 12.13 -14.77 -0.40
CA GLN A 67 11.78 -16.09 0.14
C GLN A 67 10.29 -16.41 0.04
N THR A 68 9.47 -15.47 -0.45
CA THR A 68 8.03 -15.65 -0.57
C THR A 68 7.67 -16.64 -1.70
N PRO A 69 6.58 -17.41 -1.57
CA PRO A 69 6.03 -18.18 -2.68
C PRO A 69 5.27 -17.33 -3.71
N ALA A 70 5.02 -16.04 -3.41
CA ALA A 70 4.36 -15.10 -4.30
C ALA A 70 5.22 -14.76 -5.54
N THR A 71 4.57 -14.35 -6.63
CA THR A 71 5.30 -13.83 -7.79
C THR A 71 5.76 -12.41 -7.48
N THR A 72 7.07 -12.15 -7.49
CA THR A 72 7.61 -10.84 -7.15
C THR A 72 8.47 -10.26 -8.27
N GLY A 73 8.59 -8.93 -8.28
CA GLY A 73 9.58 -8.21 -9.08
C GLY A 73 10.84 -7.91 -8.27
N ASP A 74 11.56 -6.86 -8.68
CA ASP A 74 12.76 -6.35 -8.01
C ASP A 74 12.52 -4.91 -7.51
N PRO A 75 11.82 -4.73 -6.37
CA PRO A 75 11.48 -3.40 -5.87
C PRO A 75 12.70 -2.70 -5.25
N THR A 76 12.78 -1.38 -5.42
CA THR A 76 13.72 -0.58 -4.65
C THR A 76 13.20 -0.42 -3.23
N VAL A 77 13.79 -1.15 -2.28
CA VAL A 77 13.43 -1.06 -0.87
C VAL A 77 14.22 0.05 -0.17
N ARG A 78 13.52 0.90 0.58
CA ARG A 78 14.09 1.96 1.42
C ARG A 78 13.50 1.88 2.81
N HIS A 79 14.37 1.74 3.81
CA HIS A 79 13.96 1.81 5.21
C HIS A 79 13.99 3.27 5.65
N ILE A 80 12.86 3.75 6.17
CA ILE A 80 12.72 5.09 6.74
C ILE A 80 12.76 4.95 8.25
N SER A 81 13.88 5.34 8.84
CA SER A 81 14.07 5.35 10.29
C SER A 81 14.57 6.71 10.77
N GLY A 82 14.46 6.94 12.08
CA GLY A 82 15.00 8.13 12.72
C GLY A 82 14.04 9.32 12.73
N GLU A 83 14.61 10.53 12.83
CA GLU A 83 13.86 11.78 12.94
C GLU A 83 13.22 12.19 11.60
N ALA A 84 12.02 12.77 11.67
CA ALA A 84 11.23 13.29 10.55
C ALA A 84 10.92 12.25 9.44
N PRO A 85 10.25 11.12 9.77
CA PRO A 85 9.93 10.07 8.80
C PRO A 85 9.06 10.57 7.63
N LEU A 86 8.14 11.50 7.87
CA LEU A 86 7.28 12.07 6.82
C LEU A 86 8.08 12.89 5.80
N ASP A 87 9.07 13.65 6.23
CA ASP A 87 9.91 14.45 5.33
C ASP A 87 10.81 13.56 4.47
N ASN A 88 11.33 12.48 5.04
CA ASN A 88 12.13 11.50 4.31
C ASN A 88 11.29 10.73 3.29
N ALA A 89 10.07 10.32 3.66
CA ALA A 89 9.11 9.71 2.75
C ALA A 89 8.76 10.68 1.60
N GLY A 90 8.42 11.93 1.92
CA GLY A 90 8.07 12.95 0.93
C GLY A 90 9.16 13.19 -0.13
N LYS A 91 10.44 13.23 0.28
CA LYS A 91 11.57 13.35 -0.66
C LYS A 91 11.62 12.18 -1.65
N LEU A 92 11.43 10.95 -1.18
CA LEU A 92 11.48 9.77 -2.04
C LEU A 92 10.26 9.70 -2.97
N VAL A 93 9.07 10.05 -2.46
CA VAL A 93 7.84 10.15 -3.27
C VAL A 93 8.00 11.17 -4.38
N SER A 94 8.62 12.33 -4.12
CA SER A 94 8.83 13.36 -5.15
C SER A 94 9.73 12.94 -6.31
N ALA A 95 10.52 11.88 -6.12
CA ALA A 95 11.42 11.30 -7.11
C ALA A 95 10.85 10.03 -7.77
N LEU A 96 9.57 9.72 -7.52
CA LEU A 96 8.92 8.53 -8.04
C LEU A 96 8.79 8.62 -9.58
N PRO A 97 9.20 7.59 -10.35
CA PRO A 97 9.01 7.56 -11.79
C PRO A 97 7.54 7.50 -12.20
N GLU A 98 7.24 7.89 -13.44
CA GLU A 98 5.92 7.69 -14.05
C GLU A 98 5.54 6.20 -14.12
N ASN A 99 4.25 5.91 -13.99
CA ASN A 99 3.66 4.56 -14.10
C ASN A 99 4.31 3.52 -13.17
N SER A 100 4.65 3.92 -11.95
CA SER A 100 5.29 3.04 -10.96
C SER A 100 4.37 2.78 -9.77
N ASN A 101 4.74 1.80 -8.93
CA ASN A 101 4.08 1.59 -7.65
C ASN A 101 4.89 2.28 -6.53
N LEU A 102 4.18 2.89 -5.60
CA LEU A 102 4.67 3.27 -4.28
C LEU A 102 3.99 2.39 -3.24
N ILE A 103 4.76 1.69 -2.41
CA ILE A 103 4.25 0.95 -1.25
C ILE A 103 4.78 1.61 0.02
N VAL A 104 3.90 1.86 0.99
CA VAL A 104 4.25 2.37 2.32
C VAL A 104 3.84 1.31 3.35
N ASP A 105 4.82 0.71 4.03
CA ASP A 105 4.64 -0.46 4.87
C ASP A 105 5.34 -0.35 6.24
N PRO A 106 4.58 -0.30 7.35
CA PRO A 106 3.19 0.15 7.44
C PRO A 106 3.11 1.68 7.42
N VAL A 107 1.95 2.23 7.04
CA VAL A 107 1.69 3.68 7.16
C VAL A 107 1.47 4.09 8.63
N ASP A 108 1.18 3.13 9.50
CA ASP A 108 0.87 3.31 10.93
C ASP A 108 1.90 4.17 11.69
N VAL A 109 3.18 4.10 11.30
CA VAL A 109 4.25 4.91 11.90
C VAL A 109 4.01 6.40 11.63
N LEU A 110 3.65 6.77 10.40
CA LEU A 110 3.32 8.16 10.04
C LEU A 110 2.01 8.59 10.71
N GLU A 111 1.01 7.72 10.72
CA GLU A 111 -0.28 8.01 11.35
C GLU A 111 -0.17 8.25 12.87
N SER A 112 0.84 7.65 13.51
CA SER A 112 1.06 7.73 14.96
C SER A 112 1.95 8.88 15.38
N GLN A 113 2.98 9.21 14.59
CA GLN A 113 4.02 10.16 15.00
C GLN A 113 3.81 11.58 14.46
N GLU A 114 3.09 11.74 13.35
CA GLU A 114 3.00 13.02 12.67
C GLU A 114 1.79 13.86 13.13
N PRO A 115 1.95 15.18 13.26
CA PRO A 115 0.81 16.08 13.47
C PRO A 115 -0.23 15.93 12.34
N PRO A 116 -1.54 15.96 12.64
CA PRO A 116 -2.60 15.76 11.62
C PRO A 116 -2.50 16.71 10.41
N SER A 117 -2.05 17.94 10.62
CA SER A 117 -1.87 18.93 9.54
C SER A 117 -0.73 18.56 8.58
N ARG A 118 0.39 18.03 9.12
CA ARG A 118 1.53 17.59 8.31
C ARG A 118 1.19 16.36 7.51
N PHE A 119 0.59 15.36 8.16
CA PHE A 119 0.13 14.14 7.47
C PHE A 119 -0.86 14.48 6.35
N ARG A 120 -1.84 15.35 6.62
CA ARG A 120 -2.80 15.80 5.59
C ARG A 120 -2.11 16.50 4.41
N SER A 121 -1.12 17.35 4.67
CA SER A 121 -0.36 18.01 3.58
C SER A 121 0.34 16.96 2.72
N PHE A 122 1.07 16.04 3.34
CA PHE A 122 1.75 14.95 2.65
C PHE A 122 0.78 14.10 1.80
N MET A 123 -0.39 13.75 2.34
CA MET A 123 -1.38 12.96 1.59
C MET A 123 -1.95 13.70 0.37
N ASN A 124 -2.15 15.02 0.45
CA ASN A 124 -2.54 15.84 -0.71
C ASN A 124 -1.43 15.88 -1.76
N ASP A 125 -0.18 16.11 -1.33
CA ASP A 125 0.97 16.15 -2.23
C ASP A 125 1.17 14.80 -2.94
N LEU A 126 1.04 13.70 -2.18
CA LEU A 126 1.09 12.34 -2.71
C LEU A 126 -0.03 12.09 -3.74
N GLN A 127 -1.28 12.41 -3.41
CA GLN A 127 -2.40 12.18 -4.33
C GLN A 127 -2.22 12.94 -5.65
N ASN A 128 -1.81 14.22 -5.57
CA ASN A 128 -1.49 15.02 -6.75
C ASN A 128 -0.36 14.38 -7.57
N HIS A 129 0.69 13.90 -6.90
CA HIS A 129 1.81 13.25 -7.57
C HIS A 129 1.39 11.95 -8.27
N LEU A 130 0.61 11.08 -7.62
CA LEU A 130 0.10 9.84 -8.22
C LEU A 130 -0.73 10.13 -9.48
N VAL A 131 -1.68 11.07 -9.40
CA VAL A 131 -2.50 11.48 -10.54
C VAL A 131 -1.63 12.00 -11.70
N ASN A 132 -0.65 12.85 -11.42
CA ASN A 132 0.22 13.43 -12.46
C ASN A 132 1.14 12.39 -13.12
N THR A 133 1.52 11.35 -12.40
CA THR A 133 2.47 10.33 -12.86
C THR A 133 1.81 9.05 -13.37
N GLY A 134 0.48 8.92 -13.22
CA GLY A 134 -0.23 7.67 -13.49
C GLY A 134 0.17 6.52 -12.55
N SER A 135 0.84 6.83 -11.43
CA SER A 135 1.38 5.84 -10.50
C SER A 135 0.33 5.30 -9.53
N LEU A 136 0.61 4.15 -8.91
CA LEU A 136 -0.25 3.54 -7.90
C LEU A 136 0.37 3.70 -6.52
N GLY A 137 -0.34 4.33 -5.58
CA GLY A 137 0.06 4.36 -4.17
C GLY A 137 -0.65 3.29 -3.37
N VAL A 138 0.07 2.54 -2.53
CA VAL A 138 -0.50 1.54 -1.63
C VAL A 138 -0.01 1.77 -0.21
N MET A 139 -0.95 2.08 0.68
CA MET A 139 -0.73 2.26 2.12
C MET A 139 -1.12 0.97 2.84
N HIS A 140 -0.14 0.27 3.42
CA HIS A 140 -0.43 -0.87 4.27
C HIS A 140 -0.86 -0.37 5.64
N CYS A 141 -2.12 -0.62 5.96
CA CYS A 141 -2.83 -0.13 7.13
C CYS A 141 -3.06 -1.30 8.11
N LEU A 142 -2.24 -1.38 9.16
CA LEU A 142 -2.39 -2.47 10.13
C LEU A 142 -3.64 -2.24 10.99
N ASN A 143 -4.60 -3.17 10.92
CA ASN A 143 -5.77 -3.24 11.79
C ASN A 143 -5.44 -4.17 12.98
N GLY A 144 -4.49 -3.73 13.79
CA GLY A 144 -4.01 -4.45 14.97
C GLY A 144 -4.92 -4.31 16.20
N ARG A 145 -4.33 -4.44 17.39
CA ARG A 145 -5.03 -4.25 18.66
C ARG A 145 -5.42 -2.79 18.91
N THR A 146 -4.62 -1.88 18.39
CA THR A 146 -4.82 -0.43 18.45
C THR A 146 -4.63 0.13 17.06
N VAL A 147 -5.60 0.89 16.58
CA VAL A 147 -5.55 1.58 15.28
C VAL A 147 -4.99 3.00 15.51
N PRO A 148 -4.03 3.47 14.70
CA PRO A 148 -3.51 4.84 14.79
C PRO A 148 -4.58 5.93 14.60
N PRO A 149 -4.40 7.11 15.21
CA PRO A 149 -5.43 8.16 15.23
C PRO A 149 -5.73 8.77 13.85
N LEU A 150 -4.83 8.61 12.88
CA LEU A 150 -4.99 9.17 11.54
C LEU A 150 -5.52 8.16 10.50
N ARG A 151 -5.89 6.94 10.91
CA ARG A 151 -6.43 5.91 10.00
C ARG A 151 -7.63 6.39 9.21
N ASP A 152 -8.59 7.04 9.86
CA ASP A 152 -9.77 7.61 9.20
C ASP A 152 -9.39 8.60 8.10
N SER A 153 -8.31 9.37 8.31
CA SER A 153 -7.81 10.29 7.28
C SER A 153 -7.22 9.52 6.11
N THR A 154 -6.38 8.51 6.35
CA THR A 154 -5.82 7.63 5.31
C THR A 154 -6.91 6.99 4.46
N GLU A 155 -7.91 6.37 5.10
CA GLU A 155 -9.05 5.75 4.41
C GLU A 155 -9.92 6.76 3.66
N HIS A 156 -10.05 7.98 4.18
CA HIS A 156 -10.80 9.05 3.51
C HIS A 156 -10.09 9.50 2.21
N PHE A 157 -8.77 9.64 2.25
CA PHE A 157 -7.94 9.97 1.09
C PHE A 157 -7.93 8.86 0.04
N ALA A 158 -7.84 7.59 0.47
CA ALA A 158 -7.75 6.45 -0.43
C ALA A 158 -8.92 6.41 -1.43
N ASP A 159 -8.64 6.09 -2.69
CA ASP A 159 -9.64 5.88 -3.73
C ASP A 159 -10.20 4.46 -3.67
N VAL A 160 -9.35 3.50 -3.29
CA VAL A 160 -9.72 2.11 -3.08
C VAL A 160 -9.35 1.69 -1.66
N ILE A 161 -10.26 0.98 -0.99
CA ILE A 161 -9.95 0.30 0.27
C ILE A 161 -10.07 -1.19 0.00
N PHE A 162 -8.98 -1.91 0.26
CA PHE A 162 -8.94 -3.36 0.32
C PHE A 162 -8.91 -3.76 1.79
N GLN A 163 -9.95 -4.46 2.22
CA GLN A 163 -10.04 -4.99 3.58
C GLN A 163 -9.77 -6.49 3.53
N LEU A 164 -8.63 -6.92 4.08
CA LEU A 164 -8.25 -8.32 4.18
C LEU A 164 -8.58 -8.86 5.56
N ASP A 165 -9.60 -9.71 5.60
CA ASP A 165 -9.99 -10.44 6.80
C ASP A 165 -9.48 -11.88 6.73
N THR A 166 -8.63 -12.25 7.68
CA THR A 166 -8.20 -13.64 7.87
C THR A 166 -8.99 -14.26 9.00
N THR A 167 -9.66 -15.38 8.78
CA THR A 167 -10.36 -16.14 9.81
C THR A 167 -9.80 -17.54 9.90
N THR A 168 -9.60 -18.05 11.11
CA THR A 168 -9.17 -19.43 11.33
C THR A 168 -10.35 -20.22 11.85
N THR A 169 -10.85 -21.19 11.08
CA THR A 169 -11.98 -22.05 11.44
C THR A 169 -11.57 -23.49 11.23
N ASN A 170 -11.71 -24.35 12.24
CA ASN A 170 -11.43 -25.79 12.16
C ASN A 170 -10.06 -26.12 11.51
N ASP A 171 -8.99 -25.47 11.98
CA ASP A 171 -7.61 -25.57 11.46
C ASP A 171 -7.40 -25.07 10.01
N GLU A 172 -8.43 -24.55 9.35
CA GLU A 172 -8.30 -23.88 8.06
C GLU A 172 -8.16 -22.37 8.24
N VAL A 173 -7.22 -21.77 7.49
CA VAL A 173 -7.06 -20.32 7.38
C VAL A 173 -7.77 -19.86 6.12
N GLU A 174 -8.86 -19.12 6.28
CA GLU A 174 -9.59 -18.49 5.19
C GLU A 174 -9.23 -17.01 5.12
N ASN A 175 -8.85 -16.55 3.91
CA ASN A 175 -8.56 -15.14 3.63
C ASN A 175 -9.67 -14.58 2.74
N ARG A 176 -10.34 -13.54 3.22
CA ARG A 176 -11.38 -12.82 2.48
C ARG A 176 -10.93 -11.39 2.21
N LEU A 177 -10.87 -11.04 0.92
CA LEU A 177 -10.65 -9.67 0.49
C LEU A 177 -12.00 -9.00 0.16
N ALA A 178 -12.38 -8.01 0.95
CA ALA A 178 -13.49 -7.12 0.68
C ALA A 178 -12.99 -5.79 0.09
N ILE A 179 -13.83 -5.12 -0.70
CA ILE A 179 -13.53 -3.85 -1.35
C ILE A 179 -14.60 -2.83 -0.95
N PRO A 180 -14.60 -2.34 0.30
CA PRO A 180 -15.66 -1.46 0.81
C PRO A 180 -15.70 -0.10 0.11
N LYS A 181 -14.59 0.33 -0.50
CA LYS A 181 -14.49 1.59 -1.23
C LYS A 181 -13.76 1.36 -2.54
N PHE A 182 -14.34 1.87 -3.63
CA PHE A 182 -13.71 1.89 -4.95
C PHE A 182 -14.23 3.10 -5.73
N ARG A 183 -13.45 4.19 -5.78
CA ARG A 183 -13.78 5.38 -6.57
C ARG A 183 -13.38 5.14 -8.03
N GLY A 184 -14.22 5.55 -8.98
CA GLY A 184 -13.94 5.41 -10.42
C GLY A 184 -14.11 4.00 -10.99
N GLY A 185 -14.60 3.03 -10.21
CA GLY A 185 -15.02 1.71 -10.68
C GLY A 185 -16.52 1.69 -10.92
N HIS A 186 -16.93 1.33 -12.13
CA HIS A 186 -18.28 0.87 -12.46
C HIS A 186 -18.28 -0.65 -12.55
#